data_AF-K1TRT8-F1
#
_entry.id   AF-K1TRT8-F1
#
_cell.length_a   1.000
_cell.length_b   1.000
_cell.length_c   1.000
_cell.angle_alpha   90.00
_cell.angle_beta   90.00
_cell.angle_gamma   90.00
#
_symmetry.space_group_name_H-M   'P 1'
#
loop_
_entity.id
_entity.type
_entity.pdbx_description
1 polymer ?
#
loop_
_entity_poly.entity_id
_entity_poly.type
_entity_poly.pdbx_seq_one_letter_code
_entity_poly.pdbx_strand_id
1 'polypeptide(L)'
;MQAKEEPKLFFLNNPCPLFIDEVQKEGTILEEIKQIVDESDERGQFILSGSQKLELMKGISESLAGRVSIFELSGLSMREIKKIKFNKHFVPTEDYLKERETELKKYDNIWEVIHKGSYPELYDIDRDWQDFYSSYVSTYLERDINELIATDSITFTKFLTAVAARTGELLNYANIASDIGISE
;
A
#
# COMPACT_ATOMS: atom_id res chain seq x y z
N MET A 1 16.63 -19.04 -1.93
CA MET A 1 18.00 -19.40 -2.34
C MET A 1 18.13 -19.39 -3.86
N GLN A 2 17.39 -20.21 -4.63
CA GLN A 2 17.56 -20.26 -6.10
C GLN A 2 17.37 -18.91 -6.82
N ALA A 3 16.36 -18.11 -6.47
CA ALA A 3 16.17 -16.77 -7.06
C ALA A 3 17.34 -15.81 -6.83
N LYS A 4 18.10 -16.00 -5.74
CA LYS A 4 19.26 -15.18 -5.37
C LYS A 4 20.55 -15.69 -6.00
N GLU A 5 20.76 -17.00 -5.94
CA GLU A 5 22.02 -17.65 -6.34
C GLU A 5 22.06 -17.94 -7.83
N GLU A 6 20.92 -18.32 -8.42
CA GLU A 6 20.80 -18.69 -9.84
C GLU A 6 19.49 -18.12 -10.45
N PRO A 7 19.38 -16.78 -10.61
CA PRO A 7 18.16 -16.14 -11.13
C PRO A 7 17.70 -16.72 -12.48
N LYS A 8 18.63 -17.00 -13.40
CA LYS A 8 18.32 -17.59 -14.71
C LYS A 8 17.64 -18.94 -14.60
N LEU A 9 18.17 -19.81 -13.74
CA LEU A 9 17.59 -21.13 -13.51
C LEU A 9 16.23 -21.03 -12.83
N PHE A 10 16.06 -20.06 -11.92
CA PHE A 10 14.76 -19.77 -11.32
C PHE A 10 13.68 -19.47 -12.37
N PHE A 11 13.95 -18.59 -13.35
CA PHE A 11 12.97 -18.27 -14.40
C PHE A 11 12.79 -19.40 -15.43
N LEU A 12 13.81 -20.22 -15.68
CA LEU A 12 13.65 -21.44 -16.49
C LEU A 12 12.71 -22.46 -15.84
N ASN A 13 12.78 -22.59 -14.51
CA ASN A 13 11.93 -23.51 -13.76
C ASN A 13 10.51 -22.96 -13.52
N ASN A 14 10.31 -21.65 -13.67
CA ASN A 14 9.05 -20.96 -13.40
C ASN A 14 8.67 -20.09 -14.61
N PRO A 15 8.08 -20.69 -15.66
CA PRO A 15 7.73 -19.97 -16.88
C PRO A 15 6.58 -18.98 -16.68
N CYS A 16 6.50 -17.98 -17.55
CA CYS A 16 5.45 -16.96 -17.54
C CYS A 16 4.06 -17.52 -17.93
N PRO A 17 2.95 -16.91 -17.45
CA PRO A 17 2.90 -15.74 -16.57
C PRO A 17 3.25 -16.10 -15.12
N LEU A 18 4.10 -15.29 -14.48
CA LEU A 18 4.62 -15.54 -13.15
C LEU A 18 4.24 -14.44 -12.15
N PHE A 19 3.67 -14.84 -11.01
CA PHE A 19 3.44 -13.96 -9.87
C PHE A 19 4.61 -14.09 -8.88
N ILE A 20 5.23 -12.97 -8.53
CA ILE A 20 6.31 -12.91 -7.54
C ILE A 20 5.86 -12.04 -6.38
N ASP A 21 5.68 -12.69 -5.24
CA ASP A 21 5.29 -12.02 -4.01
C ASP A 21 6.50 -11.38 -3.32
N GLU A 22 6.34 -10.18 -2.78
CA GLU A 22 7.35 -9.49 -1.98
C GLU A 22 8.71 -9.37 -2.71
N VAL A 23 8.66 -8.95 -3.98
CA VAL A 23 9.83 -8.89 -4.88
C VAL A 23 10.98 -8.05 -4.32
N GLN A 24 10.68 -7.06 -3.46
CA GLN A 24 11.69 -6.22 -2.82
C GLN A 24 12.65 -7.03 -1.93
N LYS A 25 12.24 -8.21 -1.42
CA LYS A 25 13.12 -9.06 -0.61
C LYS A 25 14.33 -9.58 -1.38
N GLU A 26 14.25 -9.68 -2.70
CA GLU A 26 15.39 -10.01 -3.56
C GLU A 26 15.34 -9.20 -4.86
N GLY A 27 15.70 -7.92 -4.79
CA GLY A 27 15.68 -7.01 -5.94
C GLY A 27 16.63 -7.37 -7.09
N THR A 28 17.60 -8.27 -6.88
CA THR A 28 18.54 -8.69 -7.94
C THR A 28 17.87 -9.39 -9.11
N ILE A 29 16.67 -9.94 -8.91
CA ILE A 29 15.91 -10.63 -9.96
C ILE A 29 15.26 -9.66 -10.96
N LEU A 30 15.17 -8.37 -10.63
CA LEU A 30 14.57 -7.35 -11.51
C LEU A 30 15.35 -7.18 -12.82
N GLU A 31 16.67 -7.34 -12.80
CA GLU A 31 17.50 -7.28 -14.02
C GLU A 31 17.26 -8.47 -14.95
N GLU A 32 16.95 -9.64 -14.40
CA GLU A 32 16.61 -10.82 -15.21
C GLU A 32 15.20 -10.72 -15.77
N ILE A 33 14.24 -10.21 -14.97
CA ILE A 33 12.89 -9.88 -15.45
C ILE A 33 12.98 -8.92 -16.63
N LYS A 34 13.79 -7.86 -16.51
CA LYS A 34 14.04 -6.89 -17.59
C LYS A 34 14.52 -7.55 -18.88
N GLN A 35 15.50 -8.46 -18.81
CA GLN A 35 15.97 -9.20 -19.98
C GLN A 35 14.84 -9.99 -20.64
N ILE A 36 14.04 -10.71 -19.84
CA ILE A 36 12.93 -11.53 -20.35
C ILE A 36 11.85 -10.67 -21.01
N VAL A 37 11.48 -9.52 -20.42
CA VAL A 37 10.47 -8.63 -21.02
C VAL A 37 11.01 -7.82 -22.21
N ASP A 38 12.34 -7.67 -22.36
CA ASP A 38 12.95 -7.02 -23.53
C ASP A 38 13.00 -7.96 -24.75
N GLU A 39 12.93 -9.29 -24.53
CA GLU A 39 12.94 -10.30 -25.59
C GLU A 39 11.56 -10.56 -26.22
N SER A 40 10.48 -10.03 -25.64
CA SER A 40 9.10 -10.30 -26.06
C SER A 40 8.21 -9.05 -25.98
N ASP A 41 7.32 -8.89 -26.96
CA ASP A 41 6.26 -7.86 -26.93
C ASP A 41 5.02 -8.31 -26.12
N GLU A 42 5.02 -9.52 -25.57
CA GLU A 42 3.90 -10.04 -24.78
C GLU A 42 3.72 -9.28 -23.47
N ARG A 43 2.48 -8.84 -23.21
CA ARG A 43 2.14 -8.10 -21.98
C ARG A 43 1.64 -9.05 -20.89
N GLY A 44 1.92 -8.70 -19.63
CA GLY A 44 1.42 -9.46 -18.47
C GLY A 44 2.23 -10.71 -18.15
N GLN A 45 3.49 -10.78 -18.60
CA GLN A 45 4.41 -11.88 -18.28
C GLN A 45 4.70 -11.99 -16.78
N PHE A 46 4.77 -10.85 -16.08
CA PHE A 46 5.05 -10.79 -14.65
C PHE A 46 4.02 -9.96 -13.90
N ILE A 47 3.65 -10.44 -12.72
CA ILE A 47 2.90 -9.69 -11.71
C ILE A 47 3.75 -9.69 -10.45
N LEU A 48 4.07 -8.49 -9.96
CA LEU A 48 4.92 -8.30 -8.80
C LEU A 48 4.10 -7.68 -7.67
N SER A 49 4.30 -8.15 -6.45
CA SER A 49 3.79 -7.52 -5.24
C SER A 49 4.94 -6.99 -4.38
N GLY A 50 4.63 -6.03 -3.51
CA GLY A 50 5.54 -5.64 -2.45
C GLY A 50 4.89 -4.69 -1.44
N SER A 51 5.06 -4.99 -0.16
CA SER A 51 4.57 -4.17 0.94
C SER A 51 5.41 -2.91 1.22
N GLN A 52 6.68 -2.88 0.79
CA GLN A 52 7.58 -1.74 1.02
C GLN A 52 7.70 -0.84 -0.22
N LYS A 53 6.84 0.17 -0.31
CA LYS A 53 6.73 1.06 -1.48
C LYS A 53 8.07 1.68 -1.90
N LEU A 54 8.84 2.25 -0.98
CA LEU A 54 10.05 3.00 -1.33
C LEU A 54 11.17 2.11 -1.87
N GLU A 55 11.45 0.98 -1.21
CA GLU A 55 12.44 0.01 -1.66
C GLU A 55 12.06 -0.59 -3.01
N LEU A 56 10.79 -1.03 -3.14
CA LEU A 56 10.23 -1.56 -4.37
C LEU A 56 10.36 -0.56 -5.53
N MET A 57 10.00 0.70 -5.30
CA MET A 57 10.02 1.73 -6.33
C MET A 57 11.43 2.12 -6.79
N LYS A 58 12.44 2.03 -5.91
CA LYS A 58 13.85 2.24 -6.30
C LYS A 58 14.28 1.23 -7.36
N GLY A 59 14.12 -0.07 -7.07
CA GLY A 59 14.51 -1.13 -8.01
C GLY A 59 13.69 -1.12 -9.31
N ILE A 60 12.38 -0.89 -9.22
CA ILE A 60 11.51 -0.82 -10.40
C ILE A 60 11.89 0.35 -11.31
N SER A 61 12.21 1.52 -10.74
CA SER A 61 12.54 2.72 -11.54
C SER A 61 13.85 2.57 -12.30
N GLU A 62 14.81 1.82 -11.76
CA GLU A 62 16.10 1.56 -12.42
C GLU A 62 16.00 0.49 -13.51
N SER A 63 15.33 -0.62 -13.23
CA SER A 63 15.35 -1.80 -14.12
C SER A 63 14.15 -1.88 -15.07
N LEU A 64 12.96 -1.39 -14.67
CA LEU A 64 11.69 -1.66 -15.37
C LEU A 64 10.94 -0.40 -15.82
N ALA A 65 11.59 0.76 -15.82
CA ALA A 65 10.99 2.00 -16.31
C ALA A 65 10.43 1.84 -17.74
N GLY A 66 9.16 2.25 -17.91
CA GLY A 66 8.42 2.16 -19.18
C GLY A 66 7.88 0.77 -19.54
N ARG A 67 8.20 -0.27 -18.75
CA ARG A 67 7.77 -1.67 -18.99
C ARG A 67 6.78 -2.18 -17.94
N VAL A 68 6.58 -1.41 -16.88
CA VAL A 68 5.74 -1.74 -15.75
C VAL A 68 4.50 -0.85 -15.71
N SER A 69 3.38 -1.42 -15.27
CA SER A 69 2.23 -0.65 -14.78
C SER A 69 2.17 -0.81 -13.27
N ILE A 70 2.09 0.31 -12.55
CA ILE A 70 2.09 0.32 -11.08
C ILE A 70 0.66 0.52 -10.60
N PHE A 71 0.24 -0.34 -9.69
CA PHE A 71 -1.05 -0.26 -9.01
C PHE A 71 -0.80 -0.14 -7.50
N GLU A 72 -1.33 0.92 -6.90
CA GLU A 72 -1.29 1.11 -5.44
C GLU A 72 -2.63 0.67 -4.85
N LEU A 73 -2.61 -0.36 -4.01
CA LEU A 73 -3.79 -0.86 -3.34
C LEU A 73 -4.01 -0.06 -2.05
N SER A 74 -5.16 0.60 -1.96
CA SER A 74 -5.62 1.24 -0.73
C SER A 74 -6.23 0.21 0.22
N GLY A 75 -6.49 0.62 1.47
CA GLY A 75 -7.33 -0.17 2.37
C GLY A 75 -8.73 -0.41 1.78
N LEU A 76 -9.46 -1.34 2.39
CA LEU A 76 -10.79 -1.74 1.96
C LEU A 76 -11.72 -0.53 1.83
N SER A 77 -12.37 -0.44 0.67
CA SER A 77 -13.47 0.49 0.47
C SER A 77 -14.66 0.11 1.34
N MET A 78 -15.54 1.08 1.56
CA MET A 78 -16.79 0.82 2.29
C MET A 78 -17.67 -0.22 1.59
N ARG A 79 -17.55 -0.37 0.27
CA ARG A 79 -18.26 -1.41 -0.49
C ARG A 79 -17.75 -2.80 -0.14
N GLU A 80 -16.44 -2.97 -0.04
CA GLU A 80 -15.81 -4.24 0.36
C GLU A 80 -16.17 -4.60 1.80
N ILE A 81 -16.00 -3.65 2.73
CA ILE A 81 -16.33 -3.82 4.15
C ILE A 81 -17.80 -4.25 4.34
N LYS A 82 -18.71 -3.58 3.63
CA LYS A 82 -20.15 -3.90 3.70
C LYS A 82 -20.58 -5.02 2.76
N LYS A 83 -19.66 -5.67 2.03
CA LYS A 83 -19.96 -6.75 1.06
C LYS A 83 -21.06 -6.35 0.06
N ILE A 84 -20.95 -5.16 -0.52
CA ILE A 84 -21.84 -4.64 -1.57
C ILE A 84 -21.34 -5.19 -2.90
N LYS A 85 -22.20 -5.93 -3.63
CA LYS A 85 -21.80 -6.58 -4.90
C LYS A 85 -21.75 -5.61 -6.08
N PHE A 86 -22.44 -4.49 -5.98
CA PHE A 86 -22.48 -3.48 -7.02
C PHE A 86 -21.10 -2.83 -7.21
N ASN A 87 -20.41 -3.16 -8.31
CA ASN A 87 -19.03 -2.77 -8.61
C ASN A 87 -18.87 -2.05 -9.96
N LYS A 88 -19.97 -1.59 -10.57
CA LYS A 88 -19.92 -0.79 -11.80
C LYS A 88 -19.16 0.52 -11.55
N HIS A 89 -18.33 0.92 -12.53
CA HIS A 89 -17.68 2.23 -12.54
C HIS A 89 -18.72 3.34 -12.44
N PHE A 90 -18.41 4.40 -11.68
CA PHE A 90 -19.33 5.51 -11.51
C PHE A 90 -19.54 6.24 -12.83
N VAL A 91 -20.79 6.22 -13.31
CA VAL A 91 -21.25 7.03 -14.43
C VAL A 91 -22.47 7.79 -13.91
N PRO A 92 -22.50 9.13 -13.93
CA PRO A 92 -23.58 9.91 -13.33
C PRO A 92 -24.84 9.92 -14.24
N THR A 93 -25.38 8.74 -14.57
CA THR A 93 -26.62 8.56 -15.33
C THR A 93 -27.75 8.11 -14.41
N GLU A 94 -28.99 8.38 -14.81
CA GLU A 94 -30.16 7.89 -14.08
C GLU A 94 -30.16 6.37 -13.94
N ASP A 95 -29.77 5.65 -14.99
CA ASP A 95 -29.74 4.18 -14.97
C ASP A 95 -28.73 3.65 -13.94
N TYR A 96 -27.54 4.26 -13.87
CA TYR A 96 -26.55 3.91 -12.86
C TYR A 96 -27.10 4.16 -11.45
N LEU A 97 -27.75 5.30 -11.21
CA LEU A 97 -28.32 5.64 -9.90
C LEU A 97 -29.42 4.66 -9.51
N LYS A 98 -30.37 4.38 -10.41
CA LYS A 98 -31.47 3.42 -10.20
C LYS A 98 -30.94 2.03 -9.86
N GLU A 99 -29.95 1.55 -10.59
CA GLU A 99 -29.32 0.26 -10.29
C GLU A 99 -28.57 0.27 -8.96
N ARG A 100 -27.79 1.33 -8.68
CA ARG A 100 -27.01 1.46 -7.45
C ARG A 100 -27.90 1.51 -6.20
N GLU A 101 -29.06 2.14 -6.30
CA GLU A 101 -30.02 2.29 -5.20
C GLU A 101 -30.52 0.94 -4.67
N THR A 102 -30.61 -0.09 -5.52
CA THR A 102 -31.03 -1.44 -5.13
C THR A 102 -30.08 -2.13 -4.14
N GLU A 103 -28.84 -1.66 -4.06
CA GLU A 103 -27.73 -2.26 -3.28
C GLU A 103 -27.23 -1.29 -2.19
N LEU A 104 -28.03 -0.30 -1.80
CA LEU A 104 -27.67 0.61 -0.71
C LEU A 104 -27.68 -0.12 0.63
N LYS A 105 -26.59 0.05 1.38
CA LYS A 105 -26.49 -0.39 2.78
C LYS A 105 -26.30 0.84 3.65
N LYS A 106 -26.91 0.81 4.83
CA LYS A 106 -26.77 1.87 5.82
C LYS A 106 -25.35 1.87 6.38
N TYR A 107 -24.76 3.05 6.49
CA TYR A 107 -23.48 3.25 7.16
C TYR A 107 -23.75 3.63 8.62
N ASP A 108 -24.07 2.63 9.43
CA ASP A 108 -24.19 2.79 10.87
C ASP A 108 -22.82 2.88 11.54
N ASN A 109 -22.80 3.50 12.72
CA ASN A 109 -21.61 3.66 13.56
C ASN A 109 -20.40 4.28 12.85
N ILE A 110 -20.58 5.45 12.23
CA ILE A 110 -19.53 6.20 11.53
C ILE A 110 -18.30 6.42 12.42
N TRP A 111 -18.51 6.66 13.72
CA TRP A 111 -17.42 6.84 14.67
C TRP A 111 -16.51 5.61 14.71
N GLU A 112 -17.07 4.42 14.89
CA GLU A 112 -16.32 3.16 14.89
C GLU A 112 -15.63 2.94 13.53
N VAL A 113 -16.33 3.18 12.42
CA VAL A 113 -15.78 3.02 11.08
C VAL A 113 -14.54 3.92 10.85
N ILE A 114 -14.59 5.17 11.31
CA ILE A 114 -13.47 6.11 11.18
C ILE A 114 -12.28 5.64 12.01
N HIS A 115 -12.50 5.22 13.26
CA HIS A 115 -11.41 4.85 14.17
C HIS A 115 -10.83 3.46 13.88
N LYS A 116 -11.66 2.53 13.41
CA LYS A 116 -11.24 1.21 12.94
C LYS A 116 -10.51 1.28 11.61
N GLY A 117 -10.76 2.31 10.79
CA GLY A 117 -10.06 2.49 9.51
C GLY A 117 -10.39 1.41 8.47
N SER A 118 -9.52 1.22 7.48
CA SER A 118 -9.77 0.37 6.30
C SER A 118 -8.79 -0.79 6.12
N TYR A 119 -7.91 -1.06 7.09
CA TYR A 119 -6.96 -2.17 6.98
C TYR A 119 -7.70 -3.51 6.92
N PRO A 120 -7.41 -4.38 5.91
CA PRO A 120 -8.14 -5.64 5.73
C PRO A 120 -8.16 -6.54 6.96
N GLU A 121 -7.04 -6.63 7.68
CA GLU A 121 -6.90 -7.47 8.89
C GLU A 121 -7.97 -7.17 9.94
N LEU A 122 -8.32 -5.90 10.14
CA LEU A 122 -9.32 -5.48 11.11
C LEU A 122 -10.74 -5.95 10.77
N TYR A 123 -10.98 -6.38 9.54
CA TYR A 123 -12.28 -6.88 9.07
C TYR A 123 -12.31 -8.40 8.87
N ASP A 124 -11.15 -9.06 8.93
CA ASP A 124 -11.02 -10.51 8.81
C ASP A 124 -10.95 -11.20 10.18
N ILE A 125 -10.24 -10.58 11.13
CA ILE A 125 -10.10 -11.08 12.51
C ILE A 125 -10.75 -10.14 13.52
N ASP A 126 -11.28 -10.71 14.61
CA ASP A 126 -11.76 -9.94 15.75
C ASP A 126 -10.57 -9.49 16.60
N ARG A 127 -10.04 -8.31 16.27
CA ARG A 127 -8.88 -7.69 16.91
C ARG A 127 -9.22 -6.27 17.33
N ASP A 128 -8.84 -5.90 18.55
CA ASP A 128 -8.95 -4.52 18.99
C ASP A 128 -8.10 -3.60 18.12
N TRP A 129 -8.70 -2.55 17.57
CA TRP A 129 -8.00 -1.67 16.63
C TRP A 129 -6.95 -0.80 17.33
N GLN A 130 -7.11 -0.49 18.62
CA GLN A 130 -6.13 0.31 19.37
C GLN A 130 -4.85 -0.50 19.52
N ASP A 131 -4.96 -1.76 19.94
CA ASP A 131 -3.83 -2.69 20.04
C ASP A 131 -3.17 -2.94 18.67
N PHE A 132 -3.97 -3.07 17.60
CA PHE A 132 -3.47 -3.19 16.24
C PHE A 132 -2.63 -1.97 15.85
N TYR A 133 -3.17 -0.75 15.98
CA TYR A 133 -2.48 0.46 15.57
C TYR A 133 -1.26 0.77 16.44
N SER A 134 -1.31 0.51 17.75
CA SER A 134 -0.15 0.64 18.63
C SER A 134 0.98 -0.30 18.20
N SER A 135 0.66 -1.58 17.92
CA SER A 135 1.64 -2.55 17.43
C SER A 135 2.21 -2.17 16.06
N TYR A 136 1.33 -1.70 15.15
CA TYR A 136 1.72 -1.25 13.81
C TYR A 136 2.69 -0.06 13.88
N VAL A 137 2.36 0.97 14.67
CA VAL A 137 3.21 2.15 14.85
C VAL A 137 4.56 1.76 15.44
N SER A 138 4.60 0.92 16.48
CA SER A 138 5.86 0.44 17.07
C SER A 138 6.74 -0.28 16.06
N THR A 139 6.18 -1.24 15.31
CA THR A 139 6.95 -2.00 14.32
C THR A 139 7.40 -1.15 13.12
N TYR A 140 6.56 -0.23 12.65
CA TYR A 140 6.90 0.72 11.59
C TYR A 140 8.00 1.70 12.01
N LEU A 141 7.92 2.22 13.24
CA LEU A 141 8.96 3.06 13.85
C LEU A 141 10.29 2.31 13.94
N GLU A 142 10.27 1.06 14.39
CA GLU A 142 11.47 0.25 14.58
C GLU A 142 12.14 -0.12 13.25
N ARG A 143 11.34 -0.48 12.23
CA ARG A 143 11.86 -1.00 10.96
C ARG A 143 12.08 0.08 9.91
N ASP A 144 11.04 0.86 9.61
CA ASP A 144 11.01 1.68 8.39
C ASP A 144 11.55 3.09 8.66
N ILE A 145 11.27 3.68 9.83
CA ILE A 145 11.76 5.04 10.16
C ILE A 145 13.26 5.07 10.38
N ASN A 146 13.83 4.10 11.11
CA ASN A 146 15.28 4.06 11.36
C ASN A 146 16.12 3.95 10.08
N GLU A 147 15.61 3.29 9.04
CA GLU A 147 16.30 3.13 7.76
C GLU A 147 16.07 4.30 6.79
N LEU A 148 14.92 4.97 6.87
CA LEU A 148 14.50 5.99 5.90
C LEU A 148 14.70 7.42 6.37
N ILE A 149 14.62 7.69 7.67
CA ILE A 149 14.68 9.03 8.24
C ILE A 149 15.66 9.02 9.41
N ALA A 150 16.71 9.85 9.34
CA ALA A 150 17.65 10.05 10.44
C ALA A 150 17.03 10.86 11.59
N THR A 151 15.85 10.46 12.06
CA THR A 151 15.08 11.12 13.12
C THR A 151 14.71 10.09 14.17
N ASP A 152 14.75 10.50 15.43
CA ASP A 152 14.43 9.62 16.54
C ASP A 152 12.92 9.32 16.63
N SER A 153 12.60 8.18 17.25
CA SER A 153 11.23 7.69 17.44
C SER A 153 10.33 8.67 18.22
N ILE A 154 10.90 9.47 19.13
CA ILE A 154 10.13 10.45 19.94
C ILE A 154 9.66 11.58 19.03
N THR A 155 10.54 12.13 18.21
CA THR A 155 10.22 13.19 17.25
C THR A 155 9.16 12.73 16.25
N PHE A 156 9.25 11.51 15.73
CA PHE A 156 8.22 10.97 14.84
C PHE A 156 6.87 10.75 15.55
N THR A 157 6.89 10.27 16.79
CA THR A 157 5.65 10.12 17.60
C THR A 157 4.99 11.48 17.86
N LYS A 158 5.77 12.52 18.16
CA LYS A 158 5.27 13.89 18.27
C LYS A 158 4.67 14.37 16.95
N PHE A 159 5.32 14.09 15.83
CA PHE A 159 4.80 14.40 14.49
C PHE A 159 3.45 13.72 14.23
N LEU A 160 3.35 12.40 14.46
CA LEU A 160 2.08 11.67 14.32
C LEU A 160 0.98 12.28 15.19
N THR A 161 1.29 12.62 16.45
CA THR A 161 0.34 13.24 17.39
C THR A 161 -0.09 14.63 16.90
N ALA A 162 0.86 15.45 16.44
CA ALA A 162 0.62 16.80 15.95
C ALA A 162 -0.22 16.82 14.66
N VAL A 163 -0.06 15.82 13.79
CA VAL A 163 -0.90 15.63 12.59
C VAL A 163 -2.29 15.13 12.98
N ALA A 164 -2.38 14.15 13.88
CA ALA A 164 -3.66 13.59 14.33
C ALA A 164 -4.55 14.66 14.99
N ALA A 165 -3.97 15.53 15.82
CA ALA A 165 -4.68 16.63 16.49
C ALA A 165 -5.27 17.67 15.50
N ARG A 166 -4.75 17.73 14.27
CA ARG A 166 -5.16 18.68 13.22
C ARG A 166 -6.07 18.05 12.16
N THR A 167 -6.63 16.87 12.44
CA THR A 167 -7.53 16.20 11.51
C THR A 167 -8.73 17.09 11.21
N GLY A 168 -8.90 17.48 9.94
CA GLY A 168 -9.98 18.36 9.49
C GLY A 168 -9.63 19.85 9.44
N GLU A 169 -8.39 20.22 9.74
CA GLU A 169 -7.88 21.60 9.61
C GLU A 169 -7.08 21.80 8.32
N LEU A 170 -6.82 23.07 7.97
CA LEU A 170 -5.93 23.40 6.86
C LEU A 170 -4.48 22.99 7.20
N LEU A 171 -3.84 22.26 6.29
CA LEU A 171 -2.47 21.81 6.48
C LEU A 171 -1.50 23.01 6.51
N ASN A 172 -0.75 23.14 7.61
CA ASN A 172 0.28 24.15 7.79
C ASN A 172 1.58 23.48 8.30
N TYR A 173 2.55 23.35 7.39
CA TYR A 173 3.83 22.70 7.68
C TYR A 173 4.66 23.45 8.73
N ALA A 174 4.70 24.79 8.67
CA ALA A 174 5.42 25.60 9.65
C ALA A 174 4.92 25.39 11.09
N ASN A 175 3.59 25.29 11.27
CA ASN A 175 3.02 25.00 12.59
C ASN A 175 3.37 23.60 13.09
N ILE A 176 3.33 22.59 12.22
CA ILE A 176 3.70 21.21 12.57
C ILE A 176 5.20 21.14 12.92
N ALA A 177 6.06 21.77 12.12
CA ALA A 177 7.51 21.83 12.34
C ALA A 177 7.86 22.53 13.66
N SER A 178 7.21 23.65 13.95
CA SER A 178 7.36 24.39 15.21
C SER A 178 6.99 23.54 16.43
N ASP A 179 5.88 22.81 16.38
CA ASP A 179 5.41 21.99 17.51
C ASP A 179 6.34 20.81 17.82
N ILE A 180 6.95 20.24 16.78
CA ILE A 180 7.86 19.09 16.93
C ILE A 180 9.32 19.53 17.07
N GLY A 181 9.61 20.83 17.00
CA GLY A 181 10.92 21.41 17.24
C GLY A 181 11.92 21.23 16.08
N ILE A 182 11.44 21.13 14.84
CA ILE A 182 12.28 21.01 13.64
C ILE A 182 12.11 22.23 12.73
N SER A 183 13.09 22.49 11.88
CA SER A 183 12.98 23.47 10.80
C SER A 183 12.16 22.91 9.65
N GLU A 184 11.41 23.78 8.98
CA GLU A 184 10.68 23.48 7.73
C GLU A 184 11.62 23.06 6.58
#